data_AF-A0A957CJ43-F1
#
_entry.id   AF-A0A957CJ43-F1
#
_cell.length_a   1.000
_cell.length_b   1.000
_cell.length_c   1.000
_cell.angle_alpha   90.00
_cell.angle_beta   90.00
_cell.angle_gamma   90.00
#
_symmetry.space_group_name_H-M   'P 1'
#
loop_
_entity.id
_entity.type
_entity.pdbx_description
1 polymer ?
#
loop_
_entity_poly.entity_id
_entity_poly.type
_entity_poly.pdbx_seq_one_letter_code
_entity_poly.pdbx_strand_id
1 'polypeptide(L)' 'SIVVDGYGRTLATGEGLAADGNYLLVDVPTSSPTTLYPVIGDVVGIVATVGLVVLAVYALLASRRQDMVETAVAMP' A
#
# COMPACT_ATOMS: atom_id res chain seq x y z
N SER A 1 13.01 -2.84 22.65
CA SER A 1 11.76 -2.06 22.58
C SER A 1 11.97 -0.86 21.67
N ILE A 2 10.91 -0.23 21.12
CA ILE A 2 11.02 0.98 20.30
C ILE A 2 9.86 1.93 20.62
N VAL A 3 10.13 3.23 20.58
CA VAL A 3 9.12 4.29 20.67
C VAL A 3 9.23 5.16 19.42
N VAL A 4 8.09 5.43 18.81
CA VAL A 4 7.97 6.14 17.52
C VAL A 4 6.93 7.24 17.64
N ASP A 5 7.17 8.38 17.01
CA ASP A 5 6.22 9.49 16.95
C ASP A 5 5.15 9.32 15.86
N GLY A 6 4.18 10.24 15.81
CA GLY A 6 3.11 10.24 14.81
C GLY A 6 3.57 10.50 13.36
N TYR A 7 4.85 10.83 13.13
CA TYR A 7 5.46 10.93 11.81
C TYR A 7 6.28 9.69 11.42
N GLY A 8 6.33 8.67 12.29
CA GLY A 8 7.14 7.49 12.08
C GLY A 8 8.62 7.66 12.47
N ARG A 9 8.99 8.72 13.18
CA ARG A 9 10.37 8.92 13.66
C ARG A 9 10.60 8.15 14.95
N THR A 10 11.69 7.43 15.00
CA THR A 10 12.12 6.74 16.21
C THR A 10 12.58 7.75 17.27
N LEU A 11 11.88 7.79 18.41
CA LEU A 11 12.23 8.63 19.56
C LEU A 11 13.20 7.93 20.50
N ALA A 12 13.06 6.62 20.66
CA ALA A 12 13.94 5.83 21.51
C ALA A 12 13.92 4.35 21.10
N THR A 13 15.04 3.66 21.32
CA THR A 13 15.18 2.22 21.15
C THR A 13 15.83 1.62 22.39
N GLY A 14 15.30 0.49 22.83
CA GLY A 14 15.89 -0.33 23.88
C GLY A 14 16.53 -1.57 23.25
N GLU A 15 17.75 -1.89 23.66
CA GLU A 15 18.44 -3.16 23.38
C GLU A 15 17.54 -4.37 23.67
N GLY A 16 17.26 -5.16 22.63
CA GLY A 16 16.24 -6.21 22.68
C GLY A 16 16.56 -7.42 23.58
N LEU A 17 17.80 -7.53 24.07
CA LEU A 17 18.29 -8.63 24.90
C LEU A 17 19.15 -8.09 26.04
N ALA A 18 18.52 -7.60 27.11
CA ALA A 18 19.19 -7.26 28.36
C ALA A 18 18.88 -8.35 29.40
N ALA A 19 19.92 -8.94 29.98
CA ALA A 19 19.79 -10.03 30.97
C ALA A 19 18.99 -9.61 32.21
N ASP A 20 19.06 -8.33 32.57
CA ASP A 20 18.51 -7.79 33.82
C ASP A 20 17.25 -6.92 33.61
N GLY A 21 16.69 -6.97 32.40
CA GLY A 21 15.55 -6.14 31.97
C GLY A 21 15.98 -4.81 31.34
N ASN A 22 15.15 -4.32 30.42
CA ASN A 22 15.39 -3.07 29.72
C ASN A 22 14.20 -2.13 29.90
N TYR A 23 14.37 -1.12 30.75
CA TYR A 23 13.36 -0.07 30.95
C TYR A 23 13.66 1.12 30.07
N LEU A 24 12.64 1.57 29.35
CA LEU A 24 12.75 2.68 28.43
C LEU A 24 11.74 3.75 28.85
N LEU A 25 12.27 4.89 29.28
CA LEU A 25 11.48 6.06 29.70
C LEU A 25 11.74 7.18 28.69
N VAL A 26 10.69 7.66 28.02
CA VAL A 26 10.78 8.74 27.04
C VAL A 26 9.49 9.55 27.02
N ASP A 27 9.60 10.86 26.84
CA ASP A 27 8.45 11.72 26.64
C ASP A 27 7.88 11.55 25.23
N VAL A 28 6.59 11.23 25.14
CA VAL A 28 5.90 11.00 23.87
C VAL A 28 4.90 12.13 23.62
N PRO A 29 5.07 12.92 22.54
CA PRO A 29 4.06 13.90 22.13
C PRO A 29 2.73 13.19 21.82
N THR A 30 1.65 13.62 22.45
CA THR A 30 0.32 13.02 22.25
C THR A 30 -0.42 13.60 21.04
N SER A 31 0.04 14.76 20.54
CA SER A 31 -0.48 15.35 19.31
C SER A 31 0.04 14.59 18.10
N SER A 32 -0.87 14.03 17.30
CA SER A 32 -0.54 13.36 16.04
C SER A 32 -0.91 14.21 14.83
N PRO A 33 -0.21 14.04 13.69
CA PRO A 33 -0.58 14.70 12.44
C PRO A 33 -1.98 14.26 12.02
N THR A 34 -2.78 15.20 11.53
CA THR A 34 -4.07 14.85 10.92
C THR A 34 -3.81 14.24 9.54
N THR A 35 -4.15 12.97 9.39
CA THR A 35 -4.09 12.27 8.09
C THR A 35 -5.50 11.93 7.63
N LEU A 36 -5.68 11.78 6.33
CA LEU A 36 -6.97 11.36 5.75
C LEU A 36 -7.21 9.85 5.91
N TYR A 37 -6.17 9.08 6.23
CA TYR A 37 -6.22 7.62 6.30
C TYR A 37 -7.24 7.09 7.31
N PRO A 38 -7.36 7.61 8.55
CA PRO A 38 -8.41 7.17 9.47
C PRO A 38 -9.84 7.41 8.97
N VAL A 39 -10.04 8.34 8.04
CA VAL A 39 -11.35 8.70 7.49
C VAL A 39 -11.69 7.89 6.25
N ILE A 40 -10.73 7.76 5.32
CA ILE A 40 -10.94 7.18 3.99
C ILE A 40 -10.44 5.74 3.90
N GLY A 41 -9.51 5.35 4.78
CA GLY A 41 -8.85 4.04 4.78
C GLY A 41 -8.24 3.70 3.42
N ASP A 42 -8.43 2.44 3.02
CA ASP A 42 -7.85 1.90 1.79
C ASP A 42 -8.73 2.12 0.54
N VAL A 43 -9.85 2.85 0.66
CA VAL A 43 -10.84 3.00 -0.43
C VAL A 43 -10.20 3.50 -1.72
N VAL A 44 -9.31 4.51 -1.63
CA VAL A 44 -8.62 5.06 -2.80
C VAL A 44 -7.74 4.01 -3.47
N GLY A 45 -7.00 3.24 -2.67
CA GLY A 45 -6.15 2.15 -3.17
C GLY A 45 -6.97 1.07 -3.86
N ILE A 46 -8.07 0.64 -3.23
CA ILE A 46 -8.97 -0.38 -3.77
C ILE A 46 -9.57 0.07 -5.11
N VAL A 47 -10.09 1.30 -5.19
CA VAL A 47 -10.67 1.84 -6.43
C VAL A 47 -9.62 1.89 -7.54
N ALA A 48 -8.39 2.32 -7.24
CA ALA A 48 -7.30 2.34 -8.21
C ALA A 48 -6.94 0.92 -8.69
N THR A 49 -6.83 -0.05 -7.79
CA THR A 49 -6.54 -1.45 -8.14
C THR A 49 -7.64 -2.04 -9.00
N VAL A 50 -8.92 -1.84 -8.63
CA VAL A 50 -10.06 -2.32 -9.42
C VAL A 50 -10.06 -1.69 -10.82
N GLY A 51 -9.85 -0.37 -10.91
CA GLY A 51 -9.76 0.33 -12.18
C GLY A 51 -8.64 -0.20 -13.08
N LEU A 52 -7.47 -0.45 -12.51
CA LEU A 52 -6.34 -1.03 -13.22
C LEU A 52 -6.66 -2.44 -13.76
N VAL A 53 -7.27 -3.28 -12.93
CA VAL A 53 -7.67 -4.65 -13.33
C VAL A 53 -8.69 -4.61 -14.46
N VAL A 54 -9.68 -3.73 -14.38
CA VAL A 54 -10.69 -3.57 -15.44
C VAL A 54 -10.03 -3.15 -16.76
N LEU A 55 -9.12 -2.18 -16.73
CA LEU A 55 -8.39 -1.74 -17.93
C LEU A 55 -7.51 -2.85 -18.51
N ALA A 56 -6.82 -3.60 -17.66
CA ALA A 56 -5.98 -4.71 -18.10
C ALA A 56 -6.80 -5.82 -18.77
N VAL A 57 -7.94 -6.19 -18.17
CA VAL A 57 -8.87 -7.17 -18.75
C VAL A 57 -9.43 -6.67 -20.08
N TYR A 58 -9.84 -5.39 -20.14
CA TYR A 58 -10.34 -4.79 -21.37
C TYR A 58 -9.28 -4.80 -22.49
N ALA A 59 -8.06 -4.40 -22.20
CA ALA A 59 -6.96 -4.41 -23.16
C ALA A 59 -6.67 -5.82 -23.69
N LEU A 60 -6.68 -6.83 -22.81
CA LEU A 60 -6.45 -8.22 -23.19
C LEU A 60 -7.58 -8.77 -24.07
N LEU A 61 -8.83 -8.42 -23.78
CA LEU A 61 -9.97 -8.79 -24.62
C LEU A 61 -9.95 -8.06 -25.97
N ALA A 62 -9.56 -6.79 -26.00
CA ALA A 62 -9.44 -6.01 -27.23
C ALA A 62 -8.34 -6.55 -28.15
N SER A 63 -7.16 -6.87 -27.59
CA SER A 63 -6.04 -7.48 -28.33
C SER A 63 -6.45 -8.82 -28.94
N ARG A 64 -7.11 -9.70 -28.17
CA ARG A 64 -7.61 -10.98 -28.69
C ARG A 64 -8.59 -10.85 -29.85
N ARG A 65 -9.42 -9.80 -29.86
CA ARG A 65 -10.34 -9.54 -30.97
C ARG A 65 -9.61 -9.10 -32.22
N GLN A 66 -8.55 -8.31 -32.09
CA GLN A 66 -7.72 -7.86 -33.21
C GLN A 66 -7.03 -9.05 -33.87
N ASP A 67 -6.43 -9.94 -33.07
CA ASP A 67 -5.76 -11.15 -33.58
C ASP A 67 -6.72 -12.05 -34.36
N MET A 68 -7.95 -12.25 -33.87
CA MET A 68 -8.96 -13.07 -34.56
C MET A 68 -9.43 -12.46 -35.88
N VAL A 69 -9.59 -11.12 -35.94
CA VAL A 69 -9.97 -10.42 -37.16
C VAL A 69 -8.86 -10.48 -38.20
N GLU A 70 -7.60 -10.29 -37.79
CA GLU A 70 -6.45 -10.39 -38.69
C GLU A 70 -6.30 -11.80 -39.26
N THR A 71 -6.48 -12.82 -38.44
CA THR A 71 -6.41 -14.24 -38.89
C THR A 71 -7.56 -14.59 -39.84
N ALA A 72 -8.78 -14.08 -39.58
CA ALA A 72 -9.94 -14.32 -40.43
C ALA A 72 -9.86 -13.60 -41.80
N VAL A 73 -9.19 -12.45 -41.87
CA VAL A 73 -8.94 -11.72 -43.11
C VAL A 73 -7.76 -12.32 -43.90
N ALA A 74 -6.81 -12.98 -43.23
CA ALA A 74 -5.63 -13.58 -43.84
C ALA A 74 -5.85 -14.98 -44.45
N MET A 75 -7.00 -15.63 -44.23
CA MET A 75 -7.36 -16.88 -44.91
C MET A 75 -8.26 -16.59 -46.13
N PRO A 76 -7.78 -16.83 -47.37
CA PRO A 76 -8.55 -16.63 -48.60
C PRO A 76 -9.62 -17.70 -48.85
#